data_AF-A0A383D2E0-F1
#
_entry.id   AF-A0A383D2E0-F1
#
_cell.length_a   1.000
_cell.length_b   1.000
_cell.length_c   1.000
_cell.angle_alpha   90.00
_cell.angle_beta   90.00
_cell.angle_gamma   90.00
#
_symmetry.space_group_name_H-M   'P 1'
#
loop_
_entity.id
_entity.type
_entity.pdbx_description
1 polymer ?
#
loop_
_entity_poly.entity_id
_entity_poly.type
_entity_poly.pdbx_seq_one_letter_code
_entity_poly.pdbx_strand_id
1 'polypeptide(L)'
;MVENLFETHYDVTKKSKIKRFYETNKILIFIVIFIFLFSFASIGFYLKNRENKIILLSNNYIEAKVLLENGKKEEATKILKNIILANNKSYSALSLFLILNESLITDEVELTSLFNHILENNKFNKEIKNLIIFKKALFQSSFINESELLEVIKPLLNT
;
A
#
# COMPACT_ATOMS: atom_id res chain seq x y z
N MET A 1 31.78 77.37 -6.39
CA MET A 1 32.01 76.08 -7.06
C MET A 1 30.75 75.27 -6.81
N VAL A 2 29.88 75.16 -7.82
CA VAL A 2 28.49 74.70 -7.65
C VAL A 2 28.48 73.17 -7.62
N GLU A 3 28.03 72.63 -6.50
CA GLU A 3 27.86 71.20 -6.25
C GLU A 3 26.64 70.71 -7.05
N ASN A 4 26.89 69.99 -8.14
CA ASN A 4 25.83 69.35 -8.92
C ASN A 4 25.25 68.17 -8.13
N LEU A 5 24.21 68.45 -7.34
CA LEU A 5 23.34 67.43 -6.77
C LEU A 5 22.47 66.87 -7.91
N PHE A 6 22.86 65.73 -8.47
CA PHE A 6 21.96 64.94 -9.31
C PHE A 6 20.88 64.33 -8.42
N GLU A 7 19.75 65.01 -8.25
CA GLU A 7 18.54 64.40 -7.69
C GLU A 7 17.99 63.39 -8.70
N THR A 8 18.26 62.11 -8.46
CA THR A 8 17.61 61.02 -9.20
C THR A 8 16.14 60.95 -8.75
N HIS A 9 15.24 61.56 -9.52
CA HIS A 9 13.81 61.37 -9.36
C HIS A 9 13.43 59.93 -9.76
N TYR A 10 13.25 59.07 -8.76
CA TYR A 10 12.68 57.74 -8.97
C TYR A 10 11.20 57.86 -9.34
N ASP A 11 10.87 57.57 -10.59
CA ASP A 11 9.49 57.48 -11.06
C ASP A 11 8.78 56.25 -10.45
N VAL A 12 8.10 56.47 -9.33
CA VAL A 12 7.33 55.47 -8.58
C VAL A 12 6.06 54.98 -9.30
N THR A 13 5.71 55.56 -10.46
CA THR A 13 4.52 55.13 -11.22
C THR A 13 4.75 53.85 -12.05
N LYS A 14 6.01 53.46 -12.28
CA LYS A 14 6.39 52.23 -12.98
C LYS A 14 6.35 50.99 -12.07
N LYS A 15 5.40 50.89 -11.13
CA LYS A 15 5.17 49.62 -10.39
C LYS A 15 4.88 48.53 -11.43
N SER A 16 5.78 47.56 -11.56
CA SER A 16 5.63 46.47 -12.53
C SER A 16 4.28 45.77 -12.33
N LYS A 17 3.67 45.27 -13.41
CA LYS A 17 2.37 44.55 -13.36
C LYS A 17 2.34 43.48 -12.26
N ILE A 18 3.49 42.86 -11.99
CA ILE A 18 3.72 41.84 -10.94
C ILE A 18 3.55 42.43 -9.53
N LYS A 19 4.10 43.61 -9.24
CA LYS A 19 3.95 44.26 -7.92
C LYS A 19 2.50 44.62 -7.64
N ARG A 20 1.77 45.09 -8.66
CA ARG A 20 0.33 45.38 -8.52
C ARG A 20 -0.46 44.10 -8.23
N PHE A 21 -0.18 43.01 -8.96
CA PHE A 21 -0.82 41.73 -8.74
C PHE A 21 -0.60 41.18 -7.33
N TYR A 22 0.62 41.26 -6.80
CA TYR A 22 0.94 40.84 -5.44
C TYR A 22 0.17 41.65 -4.39
N GLU A 23 0.21 42.99 -4.45
CA GLU A 23 -0.49 43.83 -3.46
C GLU A 23 -2.01 43.61 -3.46
N THR A 24 -2.60 43.39 -4.63
CA THR A 24 -4.04 43.09 -4.75
C THR A 24 -4.40 41.72 -4.17
N ASN A 25 -3.53 40.72 -4.32
CA ASN A 25 -3.86 39.32 -3.99
C ASN A 25 -3.07 38.73 -2.81
N LYS A 26 -2.32 39.54 -2.04
CA LYS A 26 -1.39 39.07 -0.99
C LYS A 26 -1.99 38.09 0.01
N ILE A 27 -3.25 38.31 0.41
CA ILE A 27 -3.97 37.42 1.34
C ILE A 27 -4.26 36.07 0.67
N LEU A 28 -4.74 36.06 -0.57
CA LEU A 28 -4.99 34.84 -1.34
C LEU A 28 -3.70 34.05 -1.55
N ILE A 29 -2.60 34.73 -1.89
CA ILE A 29 -1.28 34.11 -2.05
C ILE A 29 -0.85 33.42 -0.74
N PHE A 30 -1.01 34.09 0.41
CA PHE A 30 -0.67 33.51 1.71
C PHE A 30 -1.53 32.27 2.03
N ILE A 31 -2.84 32.34 1.77
CA ILE A 31 -3.76 31.21 1.98
C ILE A 31 -3.34 30.01 1.10
N VAL A 32 -3.03 30.25 -0.17
CA VAL A 32 -2.60 29.20 -1.11
C VAL A 32 -1.31 28.54 -0.62
N ILE A 33 -0.31 29.33 -0.20
CA ILE A 33 0.95 28.82 0.36
C ILE A 33 0.69 27.98 1.63
N PHE A 34 -0.20 28.45 2.50
CA PHE A 34 -0.55 27.75 3.73
C PHE A 34 -1.23 26.41 3.47
N ILE A 35 -2.17 26.36 2.51
CA ILE A 35 -2.83 25.12 2.07
C ILE A 35 -1.80 24.13 1.54
N PHE A 36 -0.84 24.60 0.73
CA PHE A 36 0.23 23.74 0.24
C PHE A 36 1.09 23.19 1.38
N LEU A 37 1.48 24.03 2.35
CA LEU A 37 2.26 23.59 3.51
C LEU A 37 1.54 22.49 4.30
N PHE A 38 0.25 22.69 4.56
CA PHE A 38 -0.57 21.69 5.26
C PHE A 38 -0.74 20.40 4.44
N SER A 39 -0.93 20.52 3.12
CA SER A 39 -1.01 19.37 2.22
C SER A 39 0.28 18.54 2.23
N PHE A 40 1.45 19.17 2.15
CA PHE A 40 2.74 18.50 2.24
C PHE A 40 2.93 17.76 3.57
N ALA A 41 2.60 18.40 4.69
CA ALA A 41 2.66 17.77 6.01
C ALA A 41 1.73 16.54 6.10
N SER A 42 0.49 16.67 5.61
CA SER A 42 -0.50 15.58 5.58
C SER A 42 -0.04 14.40 4.72
N ILE A 43 0.50 14.67 3.52
CA ILE A 43 1.05 13.64 2.64
C ILE A 43 2.22 12.92 3.32
N GLY A 44 3.15 13.66 3.94
CA GLY A 44 4.28 13.07 4.66
C GLY A 44 3.83 12.15 5.79
N PHE A 45 2.87 12.60 6.61
CA PHE A 45 2.29 11.80 7.68
C PHE A 45 1.59 10.54 7.13
N TYR A 46 0.80 10.68 6.07
CA TYR A 46 0.12 9.55 5.42
C TYR A 46 1.12 8.51 4.90
N LEU A 47 2.18 8.93 4.23
CA LEU A 47 3.23 8.05 3.74
C LEU A 47 3.93 7.32 4.90
N LYS A 48 4.27 8.04 5.97
CA LYS A 48 4.93 7.43 7.14
C LYS A 48 4.04 6.39 7.82
N ASN A 49 2.75 6.70 7.98
CA ASN A 49 1.81 5.74 8.57
C ASN A 49 1.67 4.47 7.72
N ARG A 50 1.69 4.59 6.38
CA ARG A 50 1.69 3.43 5.49
C ARG A 50 2.95 2.58 5.64
N GLU A 51 4.12 3.21 5.72
CA GLU A 51 5.39 2.52 5.93
C GLU A 51 5.38 1.75 7.27
N ASN A 52 4.96 2.40 8.36
CA ASN A 52 4.89 1.78 9.68
C ASN A 52 3.98 0.54 9.70
N LYS A 53 2.86 0.57 8.97
CA LYS A 53 1.99 -0.62 8.82
C LYS A 53 2.70 -1.78 8.14
N ILE A 54 3.51 -1.52 7.12
CA ILE A 54 4.28 -2.55 6.42
C ILE A 54 5.37 -3.12 7.33
N ILE A 55 6.06 -2.26 8.09
CA ILE A 55 7.06 -2.69 9.09
C ILE A 55 6.42 -3.58 10.16
N LEU A 56 5.23 -3.21 10.66
CA LEU A 56 4.51 -4.02 11.64
C LEU A 56 4.16 -5.42 11.09
N LEU A 57 3.66 -5.50 9.85
CA LEU A 57 3.36 -6.79 9.22
C LEU A 57 4.62 -7.63 9.00
N SER A 58 5.75 -6.99 8.66
CA SER A 58 7.05 -7.64 8.55
C SER A 58 7.49 -8.26 9.87
N ASN A 59 7.45 -7.46 10.96
CA ASN A 59 7.84 -7.92 12.28
C ASN A 59 6.96 -9.09 12.75
N ASN A 60 5.64 -8.97 12.57
CA ASN A 60 4.71 -10.04 12.92
C ASN A 60 4.96 -11.32 12.09
N TYR A 61 5.32 -11.19 10.82
CA TYR A 61 5.66 -12.35 9.98
C TYR A 61 6.94 -13.05 10.48
N ILE A 62 7.97 -12.28 10.83
CA ILE A 62 9.20 -12.83 11.42
C ILE A 62 8.92 -13.47 12.78
N GLU A 63 8.12 -12.82 13.64
CA GLU A 63 7.69 -13.37 14.93
C GLU A 63 6.96 -14.70 14.75
N ALA A 64 6.02 -14.79 13.80
CA ALA A 64 5.34 -16.05 13.50
C ALA A 64 6.34 -17.15 13.09
N LYS A 65 7.37 -16.85 12.30
CA LYS A 65 8.42 -17.83 11.96
C LYS A 65 9.21 -18.29 13.20
N VAL A 66 9.59 -17.37 14.08
CA VAL A 66 10.28 -17.70 15.33
C VAL A 66 9.40 -18.55 16.24
N LEU A 67 8.10 -18.25 16.31
CA LEU A 67 7.14 -19.06 17.08
C LEU A 67 7.01 -20.49 16.51
N LEU A 68 7.02 -20.64 15.19
CA LEU A 68 7.01 -21.96 14.53
C LEU A 68 8.27 -22.76 14.87
N GLU A 69 9.44 -22.14 14.80
CA GLU A 69 10.71 -22.78 15.21
C GLU A 69 10.70 -23.21 16.68
N ASN A 70 10.02 -22.45 17.53
CA ASN A 70 9.83 -22.76 18.95
C ASN A 70 8.66 -23.74 19.23
N GLY A 71 8.03 -24.31 18.20
CA GLY A 71 6.93 -25.26 18.33
C GLY A 71 5.58 -24.65 18.70
N LYS A 72 5.47 -23.32 18.81
CA LYS A 72 4.25 -22.59 19.17
C LYS A 72 3.34 -22.37 17.96
N LYS A 73 2.86 -23.46 17.37
CA LYS A 73 2.09 -23.45 16.12
C LYS A 73 0.80 -22.64 16.20
N GLU A 74 0.00 -22.79 17.26
CA GLU A 74 -1.28 -22.09 17.39
C GLU A 74 -1.12 -20.56 17.44
N GLU A 75 -0.15 -20.07 18.21
CA GLU A 75 0.18 -18.64 18.31
C GLU A 75 0.62 -18.11 16.94
N ALA A 76 1.50 -18.83 16.25
CA ALA A 76 1.96 -18.47 14.91
C ALA A 76 0.81 -18.44 13.89
N THR A 77 -0.07 -19.44 13.90
CA THR A 77 -1.25 -19.50 13.01
C THR A 77 -2.15 -18.27 13.21
N LYS A 78 -2.38 -17.86 14.46
CA LYS A 78 -3.18 -16.66 14.77
C LYS A 78 -2.55 -15.40 14.20
N ILE A 79 -1.23 -15.23 14.36
CA ILE A 79 -0.50 -14.08 13.80
C ILE A 79 -0.58 -14.09 12.27
N LEU A 80 -0.36 -15.23 11.63
CA LEU A 80 -0.40 -15.35 10.16
C LEU A 80 -1.80 -15.07 9.60
N LYS A 81 -2.87 -15.54 10.26
CA LYS A 81 -4.26 -15.17 9.89
C LYS A 81 -4.48 -13.66 9.99
N ASN A 82 -4.00 -13.02 11.05
CA ASN A 82 -4.12 -11.56 11.20
C ASN A 82 -3.37 -10.81 10.09
N ILE A 83 -2.20 -11.30 9.67
CA ILE A 83 -1.45 -10.71 8.55
C ILE A 83 -2.21 -10.86 7.24
N ILE A 84 -2.85 -12.01 6.99
CA ILE A 84 -3.68 -12.23 5.80
C ILE A 84 -4.78 -11.17 5.71
N LEU A 85 -5.54 -11.00 6.80
CA LEU A 85 -6.67 -10.06 6.89
C LEU A 85 -6.25 -8.59 6.82
N ALA A 86 -4.97 -8.28 7.01
CA ALA A 86 -4.45 -6.91 6.87
C ALA A 86 -4.33 -6.43 5.42
N ASN A 87 -4.61 -7.29 4.43
CA ASN A 87 -4.68 -6.95 3.00
C ASN A 87 -3.42 -6.25 2.46
N ASN A 88 -2.26 -6.73 2.90
CA ASN A 88 -0.99 -6.36 2.29
C ASN A 88 -0.63 -7.41 1.24
N LYS A 89 -0.54 -7.00 -0.03
CA LYS A 89 -0.28 -7.89 -1.17
C LYS A 89 0.82 -8.91 -0.89
N SER A 90 1.97 -8.46 -0.40
CA SER A 90 3.12 -9.33 -0.16
C SER A 90 2.93 -10.19 1.09
N TYR A 91 2.67 -9.57 2.23
CA TYR A 91 2.63 -10.29 3.51
C TYR A 91 1.40 -11.19 3.65
N SER A 92 0.26 -10.82 3.07
CA SER A 92 -0.94 -11.69 3.05
C SER A 92 -0.67 -12.96 2.24
N ALA A 93 -0.08 -12.84 1.04
CA ALA A 93 0.26 -14.01 0.22
C ALA A 93 1.34 -14.87 0.88
N LEU A 94 2.41 -14.25 1.40
CA LEU A 94 3.49 -14.96 2.12
C LEU A 94 2.96 -15.71 3.35
N SER A 95 2.05 -15.10 4.10
CA SER A 95 1.47 -15.72 5.30
C SER A 95 0.57 -16.90 4.96
N LEU A 96 -0.27 -16.78 3.93
CA LEU A 96 -1.07 -17.92 3.46
C LEU A 96 -0.19 -19.07 2.99
N PHE A 97 0.89 -18.76 2.26
CA PHE A 97 1.79 -19.79 1.77
C PHE A 97 2.60 -20.45 2.88
N LEU A 98 2.97 -19.70 3.92
CA LEU A 98 3.61 -20.27 5.10
C LEU A 98 2.65 -21.20 5.86
N ILE A 99 1.39 -20.78 6.05
CA ILE A 99 0.34 -21.63 6.65
C ILE A 99 0.20 -22.95 5.89
N LEU A 100 0.17 -22.90 4.56
CA LEU A 100 0.07 -24.10 3.70
C LEU A 100 1.30 -24.99 3.83
N ASN A 101 2.50 -24.42 3.69
CA ASN A 101 3.74 -25.18 3.70
C ASN A 101 3.97 -25.91 5.04
N GLU A 102 3.64 -25.25 6.15
CA GLU A 102 3.79 -25.79 7.50
C GLU A 102 2.57 -26.61 7.97
N SER A 103 1.55 -26.76 7.09
CA SER A 103 0.31 -27.49 7.37
C SER A 103 -0.37 -27.02 8.67
N LEU A 104 -0.42 -25.70 8.88
CA LEU A 104 -0.94 -25.09 10.12
C LEU A 104 -2.48 -25.08 10.21
N ILE A 105 -3.14 -25.25 9.07
CA ILE A 105 -4.60 -25.37 8.94
C ILE A 105 -4.85 -26.59 8.07
N THR A 106 -5.74 -27.48 8.51
CA THR A 106 -6.15 -28.67 7.76
C THR A 106 -7.53 -28.52 7.12
N ASP A 107 -8.29 -27.49 7.50
CA ASP A 107 -9.60 -27.20 6.94
C ASP A 107 -9.46 -26.61 5.52
N GLU A 108 -9.86 -27.42 4.54
CA GLU A 108 -9.83 -27.09 3.11
C GLU A 108 -10.75 -25.91 2.76
N VAL A 109 -11.89 -25.79 3.44
CA VAL A 109 -12.85 -24.71 3.25
C VAL A 109 -12.27 -23.41 3.78
N GLU A 110 -11.65 -23.45 4.96
CA GLU A 110 -10.96 -22.29 5.52
C GLU A 110 -9.81 -21.83 4.61
N LEU A 111 -8.94 -22.73 4.16
CA LEU A 111 -7.84 -22.38 3.26
C LEU A 111 -8.32 -21.82 1.93
N THR A 112 -9.37 -22.41 1.35
CA THR A 112 -10.02 -21.91 0.14
C THR A 112 -10.56 -20.49 0.34
N SER A 113 -11.18 -20.22 1.49
CA SER A 113 -11.66 -18.89 1.87
C SER A 113 -10.51 -17.87 1.97
N LEU A 114 -9.38 -18.24 2.57
CA LEU A 114 -8.20 -17.38 2.63
C LEU A 114 -7.62 -17.08 1.24
N PHE A 115 -7.59 -18.06 0.33
CA PHE A 115 -7.21 -17.84 -1.07
C PHE A 115 -8.12 -16.82 -1.77
N ASN A 116 -9.44 -16.97 -1.61
CA ASN A 116 -10.41 -16.03 -2.19
C ASN A 116 -10.22 -14.63 -1.60
N HIS A 117 -10.08 -14.55 -0.27
CA HIS A 117 -9.86 -13.29 0.44
C HIS A 117 -8.64 -12.54 -0.10
N ILE A 118 -7.49 -13.22 -0.28
CA ILE A 118 -6.30 -12.53 -0.80
C ILE A 118 -6.52 -12.07 -2.25
N LEU A 119 -7.14 -12.88 -3.10
CA LEU A 119 -7.36 -12.56 -4.52
C LEU A 119 -8.34 -11.40 -4.73
N GLU A 120 -9.34 -11.26 -3.86
CA GLU A 120 -10.36 -10.22 -3.94
C GLU A 120 -9.88 -8.88 -3.34
N ASN A 121 -9.19 -8.93 -2.19
CA ASN A 121 -8.89 -7.73 -1.42
C ASN A 121 -7.52 -7.11 -1.76
N ASN A 122 -6.68 -7.80 -2.54
CA ASN A 122 -5.36 -7.32 -2.93
C ASN A 122 -5.25 -7.06 -4.43
N LYS A 123 -4.80 -5.86 -4.81
CA LYS A 123 -4.57 -5.48 -6.20
C LYS A 123 -3.27 -6.08 -6.76
N PHE A 124 -3.25 -7.38 -7.07
CA PHE A 124 -2.10 -8.01 -7.72
C PHE A 124 -1.95 -7.60 -9.19
N ASN A 125 -0.73 -7.64 -9.72
CA ASN A 125 -0.54 -7.60 -11.17
C ASN A 125 -1.01 -8.93 -11.78
N LYS A 126 -1.21 -8.97 -13.11
CA LYS A 126 -1.75 -10.15 -13.81
C LYS A 126 -0.94 -11.42 -13.51
N GLU A 127 0.38 -11.33 -13.58
CA GLU A 127 1.28 -12.46 -13.36
C GLU A 127 1.18 -13.03 -11.95
N ILE A 128 1.31 -12.20 -10.91
CA ILE A 128 1.20 -12.64 -9.51
C ILE A 128 -0.21 -13.17 -9.23
N LYS A 129 -1.26 -12.52 -9.76
CA LYS A 129 -2.63 -13.02 -9.63
C LYS A 129 -2.76 -14.42 -10.23
N ASN A 130 -2.23 -14.63 -11.42
CA ASN A 130 -2.26 -15.91 -12.12
C ASN A 130 -1.48 -17.00 -11.34
N LEU A 131 -0.33 -16.66 -10.76
CA LEU A 131 0.43 -17.59 -9.90
C LEU A 131 -0.34 -17.98 -8.64
N ILE A 132 -1.04 -17.04 -8.00
CA ILE A 132 -1.88 -17.34 -6.84
C ILE A 132 -3.06 -18.23 -7.23
N ILE A 133 -3.73 -17.95 -8.36
CA ILE A 133 -4.83 -18.79 -8.89
C ILE A 133 -4.31 -20.20 -9.20
N PHE A 134 -3.14 -20.32 -9.83
CA PHE A 134 -2.53 -21.61 -10.12
C PHE A 134 -2.23 -22.40 -8.84
N LYS A 135 -1.63 -21.76 -7.83
CA LYS A 135 -1.35 -22.41 -6.55
C LYS A 135 -2.64 -22.79 -5.81
N LYS A 136 -3.70 -21.98 -5.88
CA LYS A 136 -5.04 -22.32 -5.38
C LYS A 136 -5.58 -23.58 -6.07
N ALA A 137 -5.52 -23.63 -7.40
CA ALA A 137 -5.97 -24.78 -8.19
C ALA A 137 -5.21 -26.07 -7.82
N LEU A 138 -3.89 -25.98 -7.66
CA LEU A 138 -3.06 -27.12 -7.22
C LEU A 138 -3.43 -27.61 -5.81
N PHE A 139 -3.76 -26.70 -4.90
CA PHE A 139 -4.24 -27.09 -3.58
C PHE A 139 -5.58 -27.81 -3.68
N GLN A 140 -6.53 -27.23 -4.43
CA GLN A 140 -7.89 -27.73 -4.55
C GLN A 140 -8.01 -29.03 -5.36
N SER A 141 -7.08 -29.31 -6.28
CA SER A 141 -7.12 -30.49 -7.14
C SER A 141 -7.12 -31.82 -6.38
N SER A 142 -6.78 -31.80 -5.09
CA SER A 142 -6.82 -32.98 -4.23
C SER A 142 -8.23 -33.33 -3.72
N PHE A 143 -9.19 -32.40 -3.76
CA PHE A 143 -10.52 -32.56 -3.15
C PHE A 143 -11.71 -32.03 -3.96
N ILE A 144 -11.49 -31.23 -5.02
CA ILE A 144 -12.57 -30.78 -5.93
C ILE A 144 -12.66 -31.65 -7.20
N ASN A 145 -13.81 -31.65 -7.85
CA ASN A 145 -13.99 -32.36 -9.13
C ASN A 145 -13.42 -31.58 -10.33
N GLU A 146 -13.29 -32.25 -11.47
CA GLU A 146 -12.72 -31.68 -12.71
C GLU A 146 -13.48 -30.43 -13.18
N SER A 147 -14.82 -30.46 -13.14
CA SER A 147 -15.65 -29.34 -13.59
C SER A 147 -15.39 -28.08 -12.76
N GLU A 148 -15.32 -28.21 -11.43
CA GLU A 148 -14.98 -27.12 -10.52
C GLU A 148 -13.54 -26.62 -10.75
N LEU A 149 -12.59 -27.53 -10.94
CA LEU A 149 -11.20 -27.18 -11.20
C LEU A 149 -11.05 -26.38 -12.50
N LEU A 150 -11.77 -26.77 -13.55
CA LEU A 150 -11.81 -26.05 -14.83
C LEU A 150 -12.27 -24.60 -14.65
N GLU A 151 -13.30 -24.35 -13.83
CA GLU A 151 -13.75 -22.98 -13.53
C GLU A 151 -12.68 -22.18 -12.75
N VAL A 152 -11.94 -22.81 -11.84
CA VAL A 152 -10.85 -22.14 -11.11
C VAL A 152 -9.71 -21.71 -12.04
N ILE A 153 -9.33 -22.56 -13.00
CA ILE A 153 -8.19 -22.28 -13.91
C ILE A 153 -8.57 -21.49 -15.16
N LYS A 154 -9.87 -21.32 -15.46
CA LYS A 154 -10.38 -20.57 -16.61
C LYS A 154 -9.75 -19.18 -16.81
N PRO A 155 -9.48 -18.38 -15.76
CA PRO A 155 -8.78 -17.09 -15.92
C PRO A 155 -7.33 -17.22 -16.41
N LEU A 156 -6.71 -18.40 -16.29
CA LEU A 156 -5.34 -18.69 -16.74
C LEU A 156 -5.28 -19.06 -18.23
N LEU A 157 -6.35 -19.66 -18.76
CA LEU A 157 -6.42 -20.16 -20.14
C LEU A 157 -6.78 -19.05 -21.14
N ASN A 158 -7.57 -18.08 -20.71
CA ASN A 158 -8.04 -16.97 -21.52
C ASN A 158 -7.16 -15.72 -21.34
N THR A 159 -5.87 -15.84 -21.68
CA THR A 159 -4.87 -14.77 -21.52
C THR A 159 -4.90 -13.69 -22.58
#